data_AF-A0A6L8F211-F1
#
_entry.id   AF-A0A6L8F211-F1
#
_cell.length_a   1.000
_cell.length_b   1.000
_cell.length_c   1.000
_cell.angle_alpha   90.00
_cell.angle_beta   90.00
_cell.angle_gamma   90.00
#
_symmetry.space_group_name_H-M   'P 1'
#
loop_
_entity.id
_entity.type
_entity.pdbx_description
1 polymer ?
#
loop_
_entity_poly.entity_id
_entity_poly.type
_entity_poly.pdbx_seq_one_letter_code
_entity_poly.pdbx_strand_id
1 'polypeptide(L)'
;MKLSQFIYVNFIAVLLFSCCANSAAVNASVKETLEDARKQFYAAIEDKKQIEPAIKLFGKIKQLAPKYTGRAQVYIGALVALRGKHAFFPYTKLKWARHGLAIMDTGLKKSPNDIEALFIHGTTCYYLPFFFRRGDDAQRDFKKIIKLMPQQRHAYDPKLIKNVVAFLLENAKLTDAEKTYLWKIGRLED
;
A
#
# COMPACT_ATOMS: atom_id res chain seq x y z
N MET A 1 43.94 -17.13 -32.25
CA MET A 1 42.52 -16.67 -32.34
C MET A 1 41.65 -17.13 -31.15
N LYS A 2 42.16 -17.16 -29.91
CA LYS A 2 41.39 -17.55 -28.70
C LYS A 2 41.46 -16.53 -27.55
N LEU A 3 42.31 -15.51 -27.66
CA LEU A 3 42.53 -14.53 -26.58
C LEU A 3 41.44 -13.46 -26.51
N SER A 4 40.83 -13.08 -27.65
CA SER A 4 39.76 -12.06 -27.66
C SER A 4 38.44 -12.59 -27.07
N GLN A 5 38.07 -13.85 -27.31
CA GLN A 5 36.84 -14.44 -26.75
C GLN A 5 36.87 -14.52 -25.23
N PHE A 6 38.03 -14.76 -24.61
CA PHE A 6 38.16 -14.85 -23.15
C PHE A 6 38.04 -13.48 -22.46
N ILE A 7 38.46 -12.40 -23.13
CA ILE A 7 38.35 -11.02 -22.64
C ILE A 7 36.90 -10.54 -22.73
N TYR A 8 36.20 -10.82 -23.84
CA TYR A 8 34.79 -10.45 -24.02
C TYR A 8 33.85 -11.15 -23.03
N VAL A 9 34.07 -12.43 -22.73
CA VAL A 9 33.26 -13.18 -21.75
C VAL A 9 33.46 -12.63 -20.32
N ASN A 10 34.68 -12.27 -19.94
CA ASN A 10 34.95 -11.64 -18.64
C ASN A 10 34.39 -10.21 -18.55
N PHE A 11 34.42 -9.42 -19.63
CA PHE A 11 33.87 -8.07 -19.65
C PHE A 11 32.32 -8.06 -19.55
N ILE A 12 31.66 -9.01 -20.23
CA ILE A 12 30.20 -9.21 -20.13
C ILE A 12 29.81 -9.73 -18.74
N ALA A 13 30.59 -10.62 -18.14
CA ALA A 13 30.36 -11.11 -16.78
C ALA A 13 30.50 -10.00 -15.72
N VAL A 14 31.47 -9.10 -15.86
CA VAL A 14 31.66 -7.95 -14.95
C VAL A 14 30.53 -6.91 -15.08
N LEU A 15 30.03 -6.66 -16.30
CA LEU A 15 28.89 -5.75 -16.52
C LEU A 15 27.56 -6.33 -16.01
N LEU A 16 27.33 -7.63 -16.16
CA LEU A 16 26.14 -8.31 -15.60
C LEU A 16 26.18 -8.37 -14.06
N PHE A 17 27.36 -8.56 -13.46
CA PHE A 17 27.52 -8.58 -11.99
C PHE A 17 27.27 -7.20 -11.36
N SER A 18 27.72 -6.12 -12.01
CA SER A 18 27.52 -4.74 -11.53
C SER A 18 26.05 -4.30 -11.58
N CYS A 19 25.28 -4.74 -12.59
CA CYS A 19 23.86 -4.40 -12.72
C CYS A 19 22.96 -5.10 -11.69
N CYS A 20 23.30 -6.34 -11.31
CA CYS A 20 22.56 -7.12 -10.31
C CYS A 20 22.76 -6.60 -8.88
N ALA A 21 24.00 -6.23 -8.52
CA ALA A 21 24.31 -5.65 -7.20
C ALA A 21 23.58 -4.33 -6.96
N ASN A 22 23.47 -3.48 -8.00
CA ASN A 22 22.76 -2.22 -7.95
C ASN A 22 21.24 -2.40 -7.71
N SER A 23 20.65 -3.43 -8.33
CA SER A 23 19.21 -3.74 -8.18
C SER A 23 18.85 -4.26 -6.79
N ALA A 24 19.71 -5.06 -6.15
CA ALA A 24 19.49 -5.57 -4.80
C ALA A 24 19.56 -4.45 -3.75
N ALA A 25 20.57 -3.56 -3.85
CA ALA A 25 20.74 -2.42 -2.95
C ALA A 25 19.57 -1.43 -3.05
N VAL A 26 19.11 -1.11 -4.27
CA VAL A 26 17.93 -0.25 -4.48
C VAL A 26 16.67 -0.87 -3.89
N ASN A 27 16.46 -2.18 -4.06
CA ASN A 27 15.29 -2.85 -3.48
C ASN A 27 15.30 -2.84 -1.94
N ALA A 28 16.47 -3.03 -1.30
CA ALA A 28 16.60 -2.93 0.15
C ALA A 28 16.28 -1.51 0.65
N SER A 29 16.83 -0.48 -0.01
CA SER A 29 16.55 0.93 0.30
C SER A 29 15.07 1.31 0.11
N VAL A 30 14.41 0.78 -0.92
CA VAL A 30 12.97 1.00 -1.14
C VAL A 30 12.15 0.33 -0.04
N LYS A 31 12.51 -0.88 0.40
CA LYS A 31 11.83 -1.58 1.49
C LYS A 31 11.92 -0.78 2.79
N GLU A 32 13.11 -0.30 3.14
CA GLU A 32 13.32 0.57 4.31
C GLU A 32 12.50 1.87 4.20
N THR A 33 12.55 2.54 3.04
CA THR A 33 11.76 3.75 2.80
C THR A 33 10.25 3.50 2.93
N LEU A 34 9.76 2.33 2.50
CA LEU A 34 8.36 1.92 2.66
C LEU A 34 7.98 1.74 4.13
N GLU A 35 8.83 1.10 4.94
CA GLU A 35 8.56 0.95 6.38
C GLU A 35 8.49 2.31 7.08
N ASP A 36 9.40 3.23 6.77
CA ASP A 36 9.38 4.57 7.35
C ASP A 36 8.18 5.39 6.87
N ALA A 37 7.80 5.26 5.60
CA ALA A 37 6.59 5.90 5.07
C ALA A 37 5.33 5.39 5.79
N ARG A 38 5.24 4.10 6.10
CA ARG A 38 4.13 3.52 6.88
C ARG A 38 4.10 4.04 8.30
N LYS A 39 5.25 4.06 9.00
CA LYS A 39 5.33 4.62 10.36
C LYS A 39 4.85 6.06 10.40
N GLN A 40 5.31 6.89 9.45
CA GLN A 40 4.87 8.28 9.34
C GLN A 40 3.39 8.40 8.96
N PHE A 41 2.88 7.51 8.10
CA PHE A 41 1.45 7.45 7.80
C PHE A 41 0.60 7.22 9.05
N TYR A 42 0.96 6.24 9.88
CA TYR A 42 0.23 5.99 11.13
C TYR A 42 0.35 7.16 12.11
N ALA A 43 1.53 7.78 12.22
CA ALA A 43 1.70 8.98 13.02
C ALA A 43 0.85 10.16 12.52
N ALA A 44 0.65 10.28 11.20
CA ALA A 44 -0.15 11.32 10.57
C ALA A 44 -1.66 11.21 10.83
N ILE A 45 -2.13 10.05 11.29
CA ILE A 45 -3.53 9.90 11.72
C ILE A 45 -3.80 10.80 12.93
N GLU A 46 -2.84 10.94 13.85
CA GLU A 46 -2.98 11.74 15.07
C GLU A 46 -2.30 13.11 14.97
N ASP A 47 -1.14 13.20 14.32
CA ASP A 47 -0.37 14.44 14.20
C ASP A 47 -0.32 14.94 12.75
N LYS A 48 -1.07 16.02 12.48
CA LYS A 48 -1.10 16.69 11.17
C LYS A 48 0.28 17.09 10.64
N LYS A 49 1.28 17.30 11.51
CA LYS A 49 2.65 17.67 11.09
C LYS A 49 3.33 16.55 10.30
N GLN A 50 2.87 15.30 10.45
CA GLN A 50 3.43 14.13 9.77
C GLN A 50 2.86 13.92 8.36
N ILE A 51 1.82 14.67 7.95
CA ILE A 51 1.18 14.51 6.64
C ILE A 51 2.16 14.81 5.50
N GLU A 52 2.81 15.98 5.50
CA GLU A 52 3.73 16.36 4.41
C GLU A 52 5.00 15.48 4.37
N PRO A 53 5.66 15.16 5.50
CA PRO A 53 6.74 14.18 5.53
C PRO A 53 6.34 12.83 4.91
N ALA A 54 5.18 12.28 5.29
CA ALA A 54 4.71 11.00 4.76
C ALA A 54 4.43 11.08 3.24
N ILE A 55 3.81 12.17 2.76
CA ILE A 55 3.58 12.39 1.32
C ILE A 55 4.90 12.43 0.56
N LYS A 56 5.94 13.09 1.10
CA LYS A 56 7.27 13.13 0.48
C LYS A 56 7.89 11.75 0.37
N LEU A 57 7.81 10.92 1.42
CA LEU A 57 8.32 9.56 1.38
C LEU A 57 7.61 8.70 0.33
N PHE A 58 6.28 8.74 0.26
CA PHE A 58 5.53 8.04 -0.79
C PHE A 58 5.82 8.59 -2.19
N GLY A 59 6.08 9.89 -2.32
CA GLY A 59 6.57 10.51 -3.55
C GLY A 59 7.91 9.92 -4.01
N LYS A 60 8.87 9.77 -3.09
CA LYS A 60 10.18 9.15 -3.34
C LYS A 60 10.04 7.68 -3.74
N ILE A 61 9.16 6.92 -3.08
CA ILE A 61 8.89 5.51 -3.41
C ILE A 61 8.39 5.37 -4.86
N LYS A 62 7.50 6.25 -5.32
CA LYS A 62 7.02 6.23 -6.72
C LYS A 62 8.16 6.40 -7.73
N GLN A 63 9.16 7.23 -7.41
CA GLN A 63 10.30 7.50 -8.27
C GLN A 63 11.29 6.33 -8.28
N LEU A 64 11.60 5.78 -7.10
CA LEU A 64 12.59 4.71 -6.95
C LEU A 64 12.08 3.33 -7.38
N ALA A 65 10.77 3.08 -7.25
CA ALA A 65 10.19 1.78 -7.52
C ALA A 65 8.80 1.91 -8.16
N PRO A 66 8.74 1.98 -9.51
CA PRO A 66 7.49 2.14 -10.25
C PRO A 66 6.42 1.09 -9.92
N LYS A 67 6.80 -0.12 -9.51
CA LYS A 67 5.90 -1.20 -9.08
C LYS A 67 5.00 -0.81 -7.89
N TYR A 68 5.45 0.13 -7.05
CA TYR A 68 4.68 0.63 -5.90
C TYR A 68 3.86 1.88 -6.23
N THR A 69 3.83 2.35 -7.48
CA THR A 69 3.20 3.63 -7.84
C THR A 69 1.75 3.72 -7.41
N GLY A 70 0.96 2.66 -7.65
CA GLY A 70 -0.45 2.63 -7.26
C GLY A 70 -0.63 2.65 -5.76
N ARG A 71 0.06 1.77 -5.03
CA ARG A 71 0.05 1.70 -3.56
C ARG A 71 0.45 3.03 -2.91
N ALA A 72 1.57 3.61 -3.33
CA ALA A 72 2.03 4.90 -2.83
C ALA A 72 1.04 6.02 -3.13
N GLN A 73 0.39 6.00 -4.30
CA GLN A 73 -0.64 6.97 -4.64
C GLN A 73 -1.90 6.83 -3.76
N VAL A 74 -2.30 5.60 -3.39
CA VAL A 74 -3.38 5.39 -2.43
C VAL A 74 -3.03 5.96 -1.06
N TYR A 75 -1.83 5.72 -0.55
CA TYR A 75 -1.37 6.33 0.71
C TYR A 75 -1.35 7.86 0.66
N ILE A 76 -0.86 8.45 -0.43
CA ILE A 76 -0.90 9.91 -0.63
C ILE A 76 -2.34 10.43 -0.60
N GLY A 77 -3.27 9.73 -1.25
CA GLY A 77 -4.68 10.10 -1.24
C GLY A 77 -5.29 10.03 0.17
N ALA A 78 -4.98 9.00 0.95
CA ALA A 78 -5.40 8.89 2.35
C ALA A 78 -4.83 10.05 3.21
N LEU A 79 -3.56 10.40 3.04
CA LEU A 79 -2.93 11.54 3.71
C LEU A 79 -3.57 12.88 3.30
N VAL A 80 -3.94 13.03 2.03
CA VAL A 80 -4.68 14.20 1.54
C VAL A 80 -6.07 14.27 2.18
N ALA A 81 -6.77 13.14 2.31
CA ALA A 81 -8.06 13.06 2.99
C ALA A 81 -7.93 13.39 4.49
N LEU A 82 -6.85 12.95 5.15
CA LEU A 82 -6.56 13.25 6.57
C LEU A 82 -6.40 14.76 6.84
N ARG A 83 -6.00 15.58 5.86
CA ARG A 83 -6.05 17.05 5.99
C ARG A 83 -7.46 17.54 6.37
N GLY A 84 -8.50 16.82 5.94
CA GLY A 84 -9.88 17.09 6.31
C GLY A 84 -10.19 16.83 7.79
N LYS A 85 -9.60 15.80 8.42
CA LYS A 85 -9.72 15.56 9.89
C LYS A 85 -9.29 16.80 10.66
N HIS A 86 -8.18 17.42 10.25
CA HIS A 86 -7.56 18.57 10.93
C HIS A 86 -8.05 19.95 10.46
N ALA A 87 -8.86 20.04 9.41
CA ALA A 87 -9.41 21.32 8.95
C ALA A 87 -10.52 21.82 9.89
N PHE A 88 -10.60 23.12 10.13
CA PHE A 88 -11.61 23.72 11.01
C PHE A 88 -13.01 23.77 10.35
N PHE A 89 -13.08 24.28 9.12
CA PHE A 89 -14.35 24.53 8.43
C PHE A 89 -14.91 23.30 7.70
N PRO A 90 -16.22 22.98 7.82
CA PRO A 90 -16.83 21.80 7.20
C PRO A 90 -16.62 21.68 5.68
N TYR A 91 -16.74 22.79 4.96
CA TYR A 91 -16.49 22.82 3.51
C TYR A 91 -15.07 22.37 3.16
N THR A 92 -14.07 22.86 3.91
CA THR A 92 -12.67 22.50 3.72
C THR A 92 -12.42 21.03 4.08
N LYS A 93 -13.06 20.50 5.13
CA LYS A 93 -13.01 19.07 5.47
C LYS A 93 -13.47 18.21 4.28
N LEU A 94 -14.63 18.57 3.73
CA LEU A 94 -15.25 17.86 2.61
C LEU A 94 -14.41 17.94 1.33
N LYS A 95 -13.83 19.12 1.03
CA LYS A 95 -12.92 19.33 -0.10
C LYS A 95 -11.71 18.40 -0.01
N TRP A 96 -11.06 18.33 1.15
CA TRP A 96 -9.89 17.47 1.35
C TRP A 96 -10.23 15.98 1.27
N ALA A 97 -11.33 15.56 1.89
CA ALA A 97 -11.78 14.17 1.81
C ALA A 97 -12.05 13.74 0.35
N ARG A 98 -12.80 14.54 -0.42
CA ARG A 98 -13.08 14.25 -1.84
C ARG A 98 -11.81 14.24 -2.69
N HIS A 99 -10.92 15.20 -2.47
CA HIS A 99 -9.66 15.25 -3.20
C HIS A 99 -8.79 14.02 -2.90
N GLY A 100 -8.68 13.64 -1.62
CA GLY A 100 -7.97 12.44 -1.23
C GLY A 100 -8.54 11.19 -1.89
N LEU A 101 -9.86 10.99 -1.81
CA LEU A 101 -10.54 9.87 -2.46
C LEU A 101 -10.26 9.77 -3.96
N ALA A 102 -10.32 10.88 -4.70
CA ALA A 102 -10.03 10.88 -6.14
C ALA A 102 -8.57 10.45 -6.45
N ILE A 103 -7.62 10.84 -5.60
CA ILE A 103 -6.22 10.39 -5.70
C ILE A 103 -6.14 8.89 -5.44
N MET A 104 -6.83 8.40 -4.41
CA MET A 104 -6.84 6.98 -4.05
C MET A 104 -7.46 6.13 -5.16
N ASP A 105 -8.60 6.54 -5.73
CA ASP A 105 -9.27 5.88 -6.84
C ASP A 105 -8.32 5.72 -8.05
N THR A 106 -7.55 6.77 -8.33
CA THR A 106 -6.53 6.75 -9.39
C THR A 106 -5.36 5.84 -9.05
N GLY A 107 -4.93 5.80 -7.79
CA GLY A 107 -3.88 4.90 -7.31
C GLY A 107 -4.30 3.44 -7.42
N LEU A 108 -5.52 3.12 -6.97
CA LEU A 108 -6.06 1.77 -6.97
C LEU A 108 -6.24 1.22 -8.39
N LYS A 109 -6.62 2.06 -9.36
CA LYS A 109 -6.64 1.69 -10.79
C LYS A 109 -5.27 1.24 -11.31
N LYS A 110 -4.17 1.76 -10.77
CA LYS A 110 -2.79 1.36 -11.15
C LYS A 110 -2.31 0.10 -10.44
N SER A 111 -2.85 -0.21 -9.27
CA SER A 111 -2.48 -1.39 -8.49
C SER A 111 -3.74 -2.14 -8.00
N PRO A 112 -4.60 -2.62 -8.92
CA PRO A 112 -5.93 -3.11 -8.56
C PRO A 112 -5.90 -4.41 -7.76
N ASN A 113 -4.77 -5.12 -7.73
CA ASN A 113 -4.59 -6.40 -7.04
C ASN A 113 -3.57 -6.29 -5.89
N ASP A 114 -3.24 -5.08 -5.45
CA ASP A 114 -2.34 -4.87 -4.33
C ASP A 114 -3.14 -4.88 -3.02
N ILE A 115 -2.90 -5.86 -2.16
CA ILE A 115 -3.66 -6.08 -0.91
C ILE A 115 -3.57 -4.86 0.00
N GLU A 116 -2.39 -4.26 0.11
CA GLU A 116 -2.17 -3.10 0.97
C GLU A 116 -2.87 -1.86 0.42
N ALA A 117 -2.81 -1.61 -0.90
CA ALA A 117 -3.54 -0.52 -1.54
C ALA A 117 -5.06 -0.68 -1.38
N LEU A 118 -5.59 -1.90 -1.60
CA LEU A 118 -7.00 -2.21 -1.36
C LEU A 118 -7.37 -2.00 0.10
N PHE A 119 -6.50 -2.36 1.04
CA PHE A 119 -6.77 -2.22 2.47
C PHE A 119 -6.85 -0.75 2.88
N ILE A 120 -5.89 0.08 2.48
CA ILE A 120 -5.89 1.51 2.80
C ILE A 120 -7.08 2.21 2.15
N HIS A 121 -7.42 1.85 0.91
CA HIS A 121 -8.62 2.38 0.26
C HIS A 121 -9.91 1.93 0.93
N GLY A 122 -10.06 0.63 1.19
CA GLY A 122 -11.24 0.07 1.82
C GLY A 122 -11.50 0.62 3.22
N THR A 123 -10.47 0.68 4.07
CA THR A 123 -10.56 1.23 5.43
C THR A 123 -10.89 2.73 5.43
N THR A 124 -10.27 3.51 4.53
CA THR A 124 -10.62 4.93 4.39
C THR A 124 -12.08 5.09 3.96
N CYS A 125 -12.55 4.30 2.99
CA CYS A 125 -13.94 4.31 2.54
C CYS A 125 -14.93 3.87 3.65
N TYR A 126 -14.53 2.90 4.48
CA TYR A 126 -15.35 2.37 5.57
C TYR A 126 -15.62 3.42 6.65
N TYR A 127 -14.60 4.19 7.05
CA TYR A 127 -14.73 5.21 8.10
C TYR A 127 -15.34 6.53 7.62
N LEU A 128 -15.64 6.68 6.33
CA LEU A 128 -16.30 7.88 5.83
C LEU A 128 -17.78 7.92 6.21
N PRO A 129 -18.33 9.11 6.48
CA PRO A 129 -19.77 9.28 6.66
C PRO A 129 -20.59 8.79 5.47
N PHE A 130 -21.79 8.26 5.74
CA PHE A 130 -22.67 7.64 4.74
C PHE A 130 -22.95 8.53 3.51
N PHE A 131 -23.00 9.85 3.67
CA PHE A 131 -23.26 10.79 2.58
C PHE A 131 -22.13 10.86 1.53
N PHE A 132 -20.96 10.29 1.78
CA PHE A 132 -19.94 10.07 0.75
C PHE A 132 -20.25 8.90 -0.18
N ARG A 133 -21.19 8.01 0.20
CA ARG A 133 -21.61 6.84 -0.59
C ARG A 133 -20.46 5.89 -0.99
N ARG A 134 -19.48 5.72 -0.09
CA ARG A 134 -18.29 4.87 -0.30
C ARG A 134 -18.33 3.52 0.43
N GLY A 135 -19.43 3.20 1.12
CA GLY A 135 -19.58 1.94 1.85
C GLY A 135 -19.46 0.70 0.96
N ASP A 136 -20.04 0.75 -0.23
CA ASP A 136 -19.96 -0.36 -1.20
C ASP A 136 -18.55 -0.51 -1.77
N ASP A 137 -17.81 0.60 -1.93
CA ASP A 137 -16.40 0.55 -2.32
C ASP A 137 -15.55 -0.16 -1.27
N ALA A 138 -15.79 0.13 0.01
CA ALA A 138 -15.09 -0.55 1.11
C ALA A 138 -15.32 -2.06 1.07
N GLN A 139 -16.59 -2.47 0.97
CA GLN A 139 -16.94 -3.90 0.96
C GLN A 139 -16.41 -4.61 -0.29
N ARG A 140 -16.44 -3.95 -1.46
CA ARG A 140 -15.82 -4.50 -2.68
C ARG A 140 -14.33 -4.75 -2.51
N ASP A 141 -13.61 -3.81 -1.92
CA ASP A 141 -12.17 -3.95 -1.71
C ASP A 141 -11.86 -5.05 -0.70
N PHE A 142 -12.61 -5.15 0.40
CA PHE A 142 -12.49 -6.23 1.38
C PHE A 142 -12.69 -7.60 0.74
N LYS A 143 -13.72 -7.76 -0.09
CA LYS A 143 -13.94 -9.01 -0.86
C LYS A 143 -12.79 -9.32 -1.80
N LYS A 144 -12.23 -8.29 -2.43
CA LYS A 144 -11.08 -8.46 -3.33
C LYS A 144 -9.84 -8.89 -2.57
N ILE A 145 -9.57 -8.32 -1.40
CA ILE A 145 -8.47 -8.75 -0.53
C ILE A 145 -8.60 -10.23 -0.18
N ILE A 146 -9.78 -10.67 0.28
CA ILE A 146 -10.03 -12.08 0.65
C ILE A 146 -9.75 -13.01 -0.53
N LYS A 147 -10.15 -12.62 -1.74
CA LYS A 147 -9.88 -13.39 -2.97
C LYS A 147 -8.38 -13.50 -3.30
N LEU A 148 -7.59 -12.48 -2.98
CA LEU A 148 -6.16 -12.43 -3.31
C LEU A 148 -5.27 -13.10 -2.25
N MET A 149 -5.69 -13.12 -0.98
CA MET A 149 -4.93 -13.66 0.15
C MET A 149 -4.38 -15.08 -0.04
N PRO A 150 -5.12 -16.07 -0.61
CA PRO A 150 -4.61 -17.43 -0.78
C PRO A 150 -3.30 -17.47 -1.58
N GLN A 151 -3.17 -16.60 -2.58
CA GLN A 151 -2.06 -16.59 -3.52
C GLN A 151 -0.97 -15.57 -3.15
N GLN A 152 -1.35 -14.46 -2.51
CA GLN A 152 -0.46 -13.30 -2.41
C GLN A 152 -0.01 -12.96 -1.00
N ARG A 153 -0.66 -13.47 0.06
CA ARG A 153 -0.37 -13.01 1.44
C ARG A 153 1.10 -13.16 1.83
N HIS A 154 1.78 -14.21 1.36
CA HIS A 154 3.20 -14.48 1.64
C HIS A 154 4.16 -13.43 1.07
N ALA A 155 3.71 -12.58 0.14
CA ALA A 155 4.52 -11.49 -0.41
C ALA A 155 4.49 -10.21 0.46
N TYR A 156 3.72 -10.21 1.56
CA TYR A 156 3.57 -9.08 2.47
C TYR A 156 4.15 -9.39 3.84
N ASP A 157 4.36 -8.33 4.64
CA ASP A 157 4.74 -8.48 6.04
C ASP A 157 3.63 -9.25 6.81
N PRO A 158 3.95 -10.31 7.56
CA PRO A 158 2.96 -11.06 8.33
C PRO A 158 2.16 -10.18 9.29
N LYS A 159 2.78 -9.19 9.95
CA LYS A 159 2.07 -8.25 10.83
C LYS A 159 1.03 -7.42 10.06
N LEU A 160 1.34 -7.04 8.82
CA LEU A 160 0.36 -6.36 7.96
C LEU A 160 -0.81 -7.30 7.65
N ILE A 161 -0.54 -8.55 7.26
CA ILE A 161 -1.60 -9.52 6.95
C ILE A 161 -2.48 -9.79 8.18
N LYS A 162 -1.88 -10.01 9.35
CA LYS A 162 -2.60 -10.13 10.62
C LYS A 162 -3.53 -8.96 10.90
N ASN A 163 -3.04 -7.72 10.75
CA ASN A 163 -3.86 -6.52 10.94
C ASN A 163 -5.01 -6.43 9.93
N VAL A 164 -4.75 -6.79 8.67
CA VAL A 164 -5.78 -6.85 7.63
C VAL A 164 -6.84 -7.88 8.00
N VAL A 165 -6.44 -9.10 8.39
CA VAL A 165 -7.35 -10.19 8.78
C VAL A 165 -8.22 -9.78 9.97
N ALA A 166 -7.61 -9.20 11.01
CA ALA A 166 -8.34 -8.74 12.19
C ALA A 166 -9.40 -7.69 11.82
N PHE A 167 -9.01 -6.69 11.03
CA PHE A 167 -9.94 -5.66 10.57
C PHE A 167 -11.09 -6.24 9.75
N LEU A 168 -10.79 -7.16 8.82
CA LEU A 168 -11.81 -7.79 7.97
C LEU A 168 -12.80 -8.63 8.77
N LEU A 169 -12.33 -9.40 9.75
CA LEU A 169 -13.18 -10.21 10.63
C LEU A 169 -14.18 -9.36 11.43
N GLU A 170 -13.77 -8.15 11.81
CA GLU A 170 -14.59 -7.22 12.59
C GLU A 170 -15.55 -6.39 11.72
N ASN A 171 -15.11 -5.93 10.55
CA ASN A 171 -15.77 -4.84 9.81
C ASN A 171 -16.33 -5.24 8.43
N ALA A 172 -15.89 -6.36 7.85
CA ALA A 172 -16.35 -6.78 6.53
C ALA A 172 -17.65 -7.60 6.62
N LYS A 173 -18.49 -7.49 5.59
CA LYS A 173 -19.67 -8.36 5.42
C LYS A 173 -19.20 -9.73 4.91
N LEU A 174 -18.94 -10.66 5.81
CA LEU A 174 -18.36 -11.97 5.50
C LEU A 174 -19.43 -13.06 5.35
N THR A 175 -19.18 -14.02 4.45
CA THR A 175 -19.86 -15.32 4.49
C THR A 175 -19.23 -16.21 5.55
N ASP A 176 -19.91 -17.28 5.96
CA ASP A 176 -19.34 -18.23 6.92
C ASP A 176 -18.04 -18.85 6.42
N ALA A 177 -17.97 -19.18 5.13
CA ALA A 177 -16.76 -19.73 4.51
C ALA A 177 -15.58 -18.74 4.56
N GLU A 178 -15.82 -17.46 4.27
CA GLU A 178 -14.78 -16.42 4.36
C GLU A 178 -14.35 -16.20 5.81
N LYS A 179 -15.29 -16.19 6.76
CA LYS A 179 -15.00 -16.06 8.19
C LYS A 179 -14.13 -17.21 8.66
N THR A 180 -14.49 -18.46 8.34
CA THR A 180 -13.68 -19.65 8.66
C THR A 180 -12.29 -19.57 8.02
N TYR A 181 -12.20 -19.14 6.77
CA TYR A 181 -10.91 -18.97 6.08
C TYR A 181 -10.02 -17.94 6.81
N LEU A 182 -10.55 -16.77 7.14
CA LEU A 182 -9.81 -15.71 7.83
C LEU A 182 -9.39 -16.11 9.25
N TRP A 183 -10.24 -16.82 10.00
CA TRP A 183 -9.88 -17.38 11.32
C TRP A 183 -8.71 -18.35 11.26
N LYS A 184 -8.63 -19.16 10.20
CA LYS A 184 -7.49 -20.05 10.00
C LYS A 184 -6.20 -19.25 9.76
N ILE A 185 -6.24 -18.21 8.93
CA ILE A 185 -5.05 -17.36 8.69
C ILE A 185 -4.62 -16.65 9.98
N GLY A 186 -5.54 -16.03 10.70
CA GLY A 186 -5.23 -15.22 11.88
C GLY A 186 -4.54 -16.01 13.01
N ARG A 187 -4.73 -17.34 13.07
CA ARG A 187 -4.08 -18.25 14.03
C ARG A 187 -2.72 -18.80 13.56
N LEU A 188 -2.39 -18.69 12.28
CA LEU A 188 -1.14 -19.22 11.72
C LEU A 188 0.02 -18.22 11.80
N GLU A 189 -0.25 -16.98 12.20
CA GLU A 189 0.72 -15.87 12.30
C GLU A 189 0.96 -15.44 13.78
N ASP A 190 0.74 -16.37 14.72
CA ASP A 190 1.13 -16.29 16.13
C ASP A 190 2.41 -17.10 16.37
#